data_AF-A0A2E5R8F8-F1
#
_entry.id   AF-A0A2E5R8F8-F1
#
_cell.length_a   1.000
_cell.length_b   1.000
_cell.length_c   1.000
_cell.angle_alpha   90.00
_cell.angle_beta   90.00
_cell.angle_gamma   90.00
#
_symmetry.space_group_name_H-M   'P 1'
#
loop_
_entity.id
_entity.type
_entity.pdbx_description
1 polymer ?
#
loop_
_entity_poly.entity_id
_entity_poly.type
_entity_poly.pdbx_seq_one_letter_code
_entity_poly.pdbx_strand_id
1 'polypeptide(L)'
;MLIIVLTTWVLSQTVIGFKLNVVGENRRVGQRFGISEVKQGLMAMCASGGFAGLAGAMMLASGDFAKYRLVTGFTVNLGWTGLLVALVAREKVMAIIPVALIFAGLRTGSSFLAATGVERRVTDVVQGLLVLALLVPPAILFIRDRRRALAQVESRT
;
A
#
# COMPACT_ATOMS: atom_id res chain seq x y z
N MET A 1 -3.69 5.44 -12.77
CA MET A 1 -5.14 5.25 -12.58
C MET A 1 -5.66 4.01 -13.29
N LEU A 2 -5.38 3.83 -14.59
CA LEU A 2 -5.85 2.66 -15.35
C LEU A 2 -5.37 1.32 -14.76
N ILE A 3 -4.11 1.24 -14.33
CA ILE A 3 -3.55 0.04 -13.64
C ILE A 3 -4.35 -0.30 -12.37
N ILE A 4 -4.79 0.69 -11.60
CA ILE A 4 -5.52 0.49 -10.34
C ILE A 4 -6.91 -0.07 -10.61
N VAL A 5 -7.60 0.46 -11.63
CA VAL A 5 -8.91 -0.04 -12.07
C VAL A 5 -8.80 -1.48 -12.56
N LEU A 6 -7.76 -1.77 -13.34
CA LEU A 6 -7.51 -3.11 -13.88
C LEU A 6 -7.17 -4.11 -12.76
N THR A 7 -6.32 -3.73 -11.80
CA THR A 7 -6.03 -4.56 -10.62
C THR A 7 -7.27 -4.75 -9.74
N THR A 8 -8.10 -3.73 -9.54
CA THR A 8 -9.36 -3.85 -8.77
C THR A 8 -10.32 -4.82 -9.46
N TRP A 9 -10.45 -4.72 -10.78
CA TRP A 9 -11.30 -5.60 -11.58
C TRP A 9 -10.79 -7.05 -11.54
N VAL A 10 -9.49 -7.26 -11.71
CA VAL A 10 -8.87 -8.59 -11.61
C VAL A 10 -9.07 -9.18 -10.20
N LEU A 11 -8.83 -8.42 -9.13
CA LEU A 11 -8.97 -8.95 -7.77
C LEU A 11 -10.42 -9.22 -7.38
N SER A 12 -11.39 -8.43 -7.88
CA SER A 12 -12.80 -8.57 -7.52
C SER A 12 -13.59 -9.55 -8.39
N GLN A 13 -13.21 -9.74 -9.65
CA GLN A 13 -14.00 -10.52 -10.62
C GLN A 13 -13.32 -11.82 -11.07
N THR A 14 -12.04 -12.07 -10.73
CA THR A 14 -11.33 -13.27 -11.20
C THR A 14 -11.16 -14.35 -10.14
N VAL A 15 -11.16 -15.61 -10.59
CA VAL A 15 -10.89 -16.80 -9.78
C VAL A 15 -9.50 -16.75 -9.12
N ILE A 16 -8.55 -16.02 -9.73
CA ILE A 16 -7.19 -15.83 -9.19
C ILE A 16 -7.25 -14.88 -7.98
N GLY A 17 -8.00 -13.78 -8.07
CA GLY A 17 -8.23 -12.86 -6.95
C GLY A 17 -8.90 -13.54 -5.75
N PHE A 18 -9.91 -14.37 -6.01
CA PHE A 18 -10.57 -15.15 -4.95
C PHE A 18 -9.61 -16.14 -4.27
N LYS A 19 -8.82 -16.89 -5.04
CA LYS A 19 -7.83 -17.83 -4.49
C LYS A 19 -6.74 -17.12 -3.66
N LEU A 20 -6.33 -15.92 -4.07
CA LEU A 20 -5.38 -15.10 -3.33
C LEU A 20 -5.97 -14.58 -2.01
N ASN A 21 -7.21 -14.10 -2.02
CA ASN A 21 -7.89 -13.64 -0.79
C ASN A 21 -8.07 -14.79 0.22
N VAL A 22 -8.49 -15.97 -0.25
CA VAL A 22 -8.70 -17.14 0.63
C VAL A 22 -7.37 -17.63 1.25
N VAL A 23 -6.29 -17.65 0.48
CA VAL A 23 -4.96 -18.02 1.00
C VAL A 23 -4.41 -16.93 1.93
N GLY A 24 -4.69 -15.65 1.65
CA GLY A 24 -4.29 -14.51 2.47
C GLY A 24 -4.98 -14.45 3.83
N GLU A 25 -6.28 -14.76 3.91
CA GLU A 25 -6.98 -14.78 5.20
C GLU A 25 -6.63 -16.00 6.05
N ASN A 26 -6.57 -17.20 5.46
CA ASN A 26 -6.22 -18.41 6.20
C ASN A 26 -5.61 -19.50 5.32
N ARG A 27 -4.28 -19.61 5.41
CA ARG A 27 -3.47 -20.67 4.79
C ARG A 27 -4.02 -22.08 5.01
N ARG A 28 -4.53 -22.38 6.20
CA ARG A 28 -5.07 -23.71 6.54
C ARG A 28 -6.38 -24.02 5.83
N VAL A 29 -7.20 -22.99 5.58
CA VAL A 29 -8.46 -23.12 4.84
C VAL A 29 -8.17 -23.39 3.37
N GLY A 30 -7.24 -22.64 2.76
CA GLY A 30 -6.82 -22.85 1.37
C GLY A 30 -6.30 -24.28 1.10
N GLN A 31 -5.53 -24.84 2.03
CA GLN A 31 -5.02 -26.22 1.91
C GLN A 31 -6.14 -27.26 1.96
N ARG A 32 -7.19 -27.04 2.77
CA ARG A 32 -8.37 -27.93 2.80
C ARG A 32 -9.20 -27.87 1.52
N PHE A 33 -9.18 -26.74 0.80
CA PHE A 33 -9.81 -26.58 -0.50
C PHE A 33 -8.92 -27.01 -1.69
N GLY A 34 -7.77 -27.64 -1.43
CA GLY A 34 -6.85 -28.10 -2.48
C GLY A 34 -6.13 -26.97 -3.22
N ILE A 35 -6.09 -25.76 -2.67
CA ILE A 35 -5.39 -24.62 -3.27
C ILE A 35 -3.90 -24.75 -2.94
N SER A 36 -3.06 -24.91 -3.98
CA SER A 36 -1.60 -24.87 -3.83
C SER A 36 -1.16 -23.45 -3.46
N GLU A 37 -0.76 -23.29 -2.20
CA GLU A 37 -0.24 -22.04 -1.68
C GLU A 37 1.05 -21.60 -2.38
N VAL A 38 1.95 -22.54 -2.69
CA VAL A 38 3.22 -22.24 -3.37
C VAL A 38 2.95 -21.60 -4.73
N LYS A 39 1.98 -22.14 -5.49
CA LYS A 39 1.61 -21.60 -6.80
C LYS A 39 0.97 -20.22 -6.69
N GLN A 40 0.08 -20.02 -5.72
CA GLN A 40 -0.56 -18.71 -5.50
C GLN A 40 0.44 -17.65 -5.00
N GLY A 41 1.35 -18.03 -4.08
CA GLY A 41 2.41 -17.17 -3.60
C GLY A 41 3.37 -16.76 -4.72
N LEU A 42 3.78 -17.69 -5.57
CA LEU A 42 4.61 -17.38 -6.74
C LEU A 42 3.89 -16.45 -7.73
N MET A 43 2.62 -16.71 -8.03
CA MET A 43 1.81 -15.82 -8.88
C MET A 43 1.70 -14.41 -8.31
N ALA A 44 1.45 -14.29 -7.00
CA ALA A 44 1.40 -13.00 -6.30
C ALA A 44 2.74 -12.26 -6.39
N MET A 45 3.85 -12.99 -6.19
CA MET A 45 5.19 -12.43 -6.24
C MET A 45 5.52 -11.92 -7.65
N CYS A 46 5.26 -12.73 -8.69
CA CYS A 46 5.44 -12.34 -10.08
C CYS A 46 4.57 -11.13 -10.45
N ALA A 47 3.31 -11.10 -10.02
CA ALA A 47 2.41 -9.96 -10.26
C ALA A 47 2.94 -8.68 -9.58
N SER A 48 3.35 -8.76 -8.31
CA SER A 48 3.90 -7.61 -7.57
C SER A 48 5.19 -7.09 -8.21
N GLY A 49 6.08 -7.98 -8.64
CA GLY A 49 7.31 -7.61 -9.36
C GLY A 49 7.01 -6.97 -10.72
N GLY A 50 6.02 -7.47 -11.45
CA GLY A 50 5.56 -6.87 -12.71
C GLY A 50 5.02 -5.44 -12.51
N PHE A 51 4.21 -5.22 -11.48
CA PHE A 51 3.71 -3.89 -11.15
C PHE A 51 4.81 -2.94 -10.68
N ALA A 52 5.77 -3.42 -9.88
CA ALA A 52 6.92 -2.63 -9.46
C ALA A 52 7.81 -2.24 -10.66
N GLY A 53 8.04 -3.17 -11.59
CA GLY A 53 8.78 -2.93 -12.83
C GLY A 53 8.07 -1.92 -13.74
N LEU A 54 6.75 -2.06 -13.93
CA LEU A 54 5.94 -1.10 -14.69
C LEU A 54 5.96 0.29 -14.05
N ALA A 55 5.84 0.38 -12.72
CA ALA A 55 5.92 1.65 -12.01
C ALA A 55 7.28 2.33 -12.22
N GLY A 56 8.38 1.56 -12.14
CA GLY A 56 9.72 2.05 -12.45
C GLY A 56 9.86 2.52 -13.90
N ALA A 57 9.39 1.73 -14.87
CA ALA A 57 9.42 2.08 -16.29
C ALA A 57 8.61 3.35 -16.60
N MET A 58 7.41 3.48 -16.03
CA MET A 58 6.59 4.70 -16.15
C MET A 58 7.28 5.92 -15.54
N MET A 59 8.00 5.74 -14.44
CA MET A 59 8.76 6.81 -13.81
C MET A 59 9.94 7.28 -14.67
N LEU A 60 10.61 6.36 -15.37
CA LEU A 60 11.64 6.73 -16.35
C LEU A 60 11.04 7.44 -17.57
N ALA A 61 9.84 7.03 -18.00
CA ALA A 61 9.17 7.59 -19.18
C ALA A 61 8.49 8.95 -18.94
N SER A 62 8.26 9.36 -17.68
CA SER A 62 7.45 10.54 -17.34
C SER A 62 8.26 11.72 -16.78
N GLY A 63 8.01 12.93 -17.31
CA GLY A 63 8.10 14.21 -16.60
C GLY A 63 9.50 14.83 -16.42
N ASP A 64 10.27 14.37 -15.42
CA ASP A 64 11.52 15.04 -15.00
C ASP A 64 12.79 14.33 -15.49
N PHE A 65 12.67 13.09 -15.96
CA PHE A 65 13.79 12.24 -16.37
C PHE A 65 13.76 11.88 -17.86
N ALA A 66 13.08 12.68 -18.67
CA ALA A 66 12.97 12.53 -20.12
C ALA A 66 14.32 12.53 -20.88
N LYS A 67 15.46 12.66 -20.18
CA LYS A 67 16.82 12.49 -20.69
C LYS A 67 17.45 11.13 -20.35
N TYR A 68 16.69 10.16 -19.83
CA TYR A 68 17.20 8.85 -19.35
C TYR A 68 18.37 8.98 -18.36
N ARG A 69 18.45 10.10 -17.64
CA ARG A 69 19.52 10.36 -16.67
C ARG A 69 19.10 9.90 -15.30
N LEU A 70 19.83 8.93 -14.75
CA LEU A 70 19.78 8.59 -13.34
C LEU A 70 20.39 9.75 -12.55
N VAL A 71 19.56 10.67 -12.07
CA VAL A 71 19.99 11.70 -11.12
C VAL A 71 20.14 11.05 -9.74
N THR A 72 21.17 11.47 -8.99
CA THR A 72 21.35 11.08 -7.60
C THR A 72 20.08 11.42 -6.79
N GLY A 73 19.46 10.42 -6.18
CA GLY A 73 18.22 10.59 -5.41
C GLY A 73 16.91 10.26 -6.15
N PHE A 74 16.97 9.67 -7.35
CA PHE A 74 15.82 9.30 -8.19
C PHE A 74 14.67 8.61 -7.43
N THR A 75 14.99 7.70 -6.50
CA THR A 75 14.01 6.88 -5.76
C THR A 75 13.91 7.20 -4.27
N VAL A 76 14.63 8.21 -3.78
CA VAL A 76 14.69 8.48 -2.34
C VAL A 76 13.27 8.69 -1.80
N ASN A 77 12.88 7.82 -0.87
CA ASN A 77 11.60 7.79 -0.16
C ASN A 77 10.34 7.40 -0.95
N LEU A 78 10.41 7.06 -2.24
CA LEU A 78 9.21 6.67 -2.99
C LEU A 78 8.63 5.32 -2.56
N GLY A 79 9.49 4.33 -2.29
CA GLY A 79 9.06 3.05 -1.72
C GLY A 79 8.46 3.19 -0.32
N TRP A 80 9.07 4.05 0.50
CA TRP A 80 8.56 4.38 1.84
C TRP A 80 7.17 5.05 1.77
N THR A 81 7.03 6.07 0.94
CA THR A 81 5.74 6.76 0.72
C THR A 81 4.68 5.77 0.19
N GLY A 82 5.05 4.87 -0.72
CA GLY A 82 4.17 3.83 -1.24
C GLY A 82 3.67 2.87 -0.16
N LEU A 83 4.56 2.46 0.76
CA LEU A 83 4.19 1.63 1.91
C LEU A 83 3.22 2.37 2.85
N LEU A 84 3.46 3.65 3.13
CA LEU A 84 2.56 4.46 3.95
C LEU A 84 1.16 4.59 3.30
N VAL A 85 1.11 4.84 1.99
CA VAL A 85 -0.15 4.90 1.25
C VAL A 85 -0.89 3.56 1.30
N ALA A 86 -0.19 2.44 1.12
CA ALA A 86 -0.78 1.10 1.20
C ALA A 86 -1.35 0.80 2.59
N LEU A 87 -0.63 1.21 3.64
CA LEU A 87 -1.05 1.05 5.03
C LEU A 87 -2.32 1.85 5.34
N VAL A 88 -2.37 3.10 4.89
CA VAL A 88 -3.55 3.97 5.04
C VAL A 88 -4.73 3.48 4.21
N ALA A 89 -4.49 2.85 3.06
CA ALA A 89 -5.53 2.28 2.21
C ALA A 89 -6.12 0.95 2.75
N ARG A 90 -5.50 0.33 3.77
CA ARG A 90 -6.01 -0.87 4.48
C ARG A 90 -6.38 -2.01 3.53
N GLU A 91 -5.50 -2.32 2.58
CA GLU A 91 -5.69 -3.36 1.54
C GLU A 91 -6.84 -3.09 0.56
N LYS A 92 -7.58 -1.97 0.70
CA LYS A 92 -8.64 -1.59 -0.22
C LYS A 92 -8.05 -0.87 -1.42
N VAL A 93 -8.01 -1.55 -2.56
CA VAL A 93 -7.43 -1.01 -3.81
C VAL A 93 -8.06 0.33 -4.23
N MET A 94 -9.37 0.51 -4.03
CA MET A 94 -10.06 1.77 -4.33
C MET A 94 -9.63 2.95 -3.43
N ALA A 95 -9.25 2.68 -2.18
CA ALA A 95 -8.81 3.72 -1.26
C ALA A 95 -7.40 4.25 -1.59
N ILE A 96 -6.62 3.53 -2.39
CA ILE A 96 -5.29 3.94 -2.82
C ILE A 96 -5.34 5.25 -3.64
N ILE A 97 -6.38 5.45 -4.44
CA ILE A 97 -6.50 6.63 -5.34
C ILE A 97 -6.52 7.95 -4.56
N PRO A 98 -7.48 8.21 -3.66
CA PRO A 98 -7.54 9.47 -2.94
C PRO A 98 -6.34 9.65 -2.00
N VAL A 99 -5.86 8.58 -1.38
CA VAL A 99 -4.69 8.64 -0.48
C VAL A 99 -3.43 8.99 -1.26
N ALA A 100 -3.16 8.32 -2.38
CA ALA A 100 -2.00 8.63 -3.23
C ALA A 100 -2.06 10.08 -3.76
N LEU A 101 -3.24 10.61 -4.07
CA LEU A 101 -3.41 11.99 -4.52
C LEU A 101 -2.99 12.99 -3.44
N ILE A 102 -3.41 12.77 -2.18
CA ILE A 102 -3.03 13.62 -1.05
C ILE A 102 -1.51 13.59 -0.83
N PHE A 103 -0.90 12.40 -0.82
CA PHE A 103 0.55 12.27 -0.64
C PHE A 103 1.34 12.86 -1.81
N ALA A 104 0.85 12.72 -3.05
CA ALA A 104 1.44 13.37 -4.22
C ALA A 104 1.35 14.90 -4.11
N GLY A 105 0.20 15.44 -3.70
CA GLY A 105 0.03 16.88 -3.45
C GLY A 105 0.99 17.41 -2.40
N LEU A 106 1.14 16.71 -1.27
CA LEU A 106 2.11 17.06 -0.23
C LEU A 106 3.56 17.05 -0.74
N ARG A 107 3.91 16.08 -1.58
CA ARG A 107 5.26 15.96 -2.17
C ARG A 107 5.54 17.05 -3.21
N THR A 108 4.56 17.42 -4.01
CA THR A 108 4.71 18.53 -4.97
C THR A 108 4.78 19.85 -4.21
N GLY A 109 3.91 20.08 -3.22
CA GLY A 109 3.93 21.26 -2.37
C GLY A 109 5.24 21.43 -1.60
N SER A 110 5.84 20.34 -1.12
CA SER A 110 7.15 20.39 -0.46
C SER A 110 8.29 20.73 -1.39
N SER A 111 8.18 20.36 -2.67
CA SER A 111 9.17 20.70 -3.68
C SER A 111 9.14 22.20 -4.00
N PHE A 112 7.96 22.83 -3.99
CA PHE A 112 7.82 24.29 -4.05
C PHE A 112 8.38 24.97 -2.80
N LEU A 113 8.08 24.44 -1.61
CA LEU A 113 8.54 25.02 -0.34
C LEU A 113 10.07 24.88 -0.16
N ALA A 114 10.66 23.82 -0.71
CA ALA A 114 12.12 23.65 -0.76
C ALA A 114 12.80 24.75 -1.56
N ALA A 115 12.17 25.29 -2.60
CA ALA A 115 12.69 26.42 -3.36
C ALA A 115 12.69 27.73 -2.54
N THR A 116 11.90 27.81 -1.48
CA THR A 116 11.83 28.97 -0.55
C THR A 116 12.72 28.83 0.69
N GLY A 117 13.58 27.80 0.76
CA GLY A 117 14.54 27.60 1.85
C GLY A 117 14.08 26.69 3.00
N VAL A 118 12.91 26.04 2.88
CA VAL A 118 12.42 25.07 3.88
C VAL A 118 12.94 23.67 3.57
N GLU A 119 13.54 23.00 4.56
CA GLU A 119 14.08 21.66 4.36
C GLU A 119 12.97 20.61 4.18
N ARG A 120 13.14 19.69 3.20
CA ARG A 120 12.17 18.61 2.89
C ARG A 120 11.81 17.72 4.09
N ARG A 121 12.67 17.65 5.12
CA ARG A 121 12.41 16.90 6.35
C ARG A 121 11.09 17.26 7.02
N VAL A 122 10.66 18.52 6.94
CA VAL A 122 9.39 18.96 7.54
C VAL A 122 8.21 18.23 6.90
N THR A 123 8.27 17.96 5.60
CA THR A 123 7.19 17.24 4.89
C THR A 123 7.15 15.77 5.27
N ASP A 124 8.32 15.14 5.44
CA ASP A 124 8.39 13.73 5.86
C ASP A 124 7.78 13.55 7.26
N VAL A 125 8.03 14.50 8.18
CA VAL A 125 7.42 14.52 9.51
C VAL A 125 5.90 14.69 9.43
N VAL A 126 5.41 15.62 8.60
CA VAL A 126 3.97 15.84 8.42
C VAL A 126 3.30 14.60 7.82
N GLN A 127 3.92 13.96 6.82
CA GLN A 127 3.42 12.70 6.26
C GLN A 127 3.35 11.60 7.32
N GLY A 128 4.38 11.45 8.14
CA GLY A 128 4.38 10.50 9.26
C GLY A 128 3.28 10.78 10.28
N LEU A 129 3.07 12.04 10.65
CA LEU A 129 2.01 12.44 11.57
C LEU A 129 0.62 12.19 10.99
N LEU A 130 0.45 12.43 9.68
CA LEU A 130 -0.81 12.17 8.96
C LEU A 130 -1.12 10.67 8.97
N VAL A 131 -0.13 9.82 8.71
CA VAL A 131 -0.30 8.36 8.78
C VAL A 131 -0.67 7.93 10.19
N LEU A 132 0.02 8.44 11.21
CA LEU A 132 -0.32 8.15 12.61
C LEU A 132 -1.76 8.58 12.94
N ALA A 133 -2.15 9.80 12.57
CA ALA A 133 -3.50 10.31 12.82
C ALA A 133 -4.59 9.45 12.15
N LEU A 134 -4.33 8.91 10.95
CA LEU A 134 -5.29 8.05 10.24
C LEU A 134 -5.29 6.60 10.74
N LEU A 135 -4.14 6.08 11.18
CA LEU A 135 -3.99 4.67 11.55
C LEU A 135 -4.30 4.38 13.03
N VAL A 136 -4.00 5.33 13.92
CA VAL A 136 -4.16 5.17 15.37
C VAL A 136 -5.62 4.90 15.79
N PRO A 137 -6.64 5.67 15.33
CA PRO A 137 -8.02 5.45 15.76
C PRO A 137 -8.54 4.03 15.51
N PRO A 138 -8.42 3.45 14.29
CA PRO A 138 -8.91 2.10 14.08
C PRO A 138 -8.01 1.02 14.70
N ALA A 139 -6.72 1.28 14.91
CA ALA A 139 -5.85 0.37 15.65
C ALA A 139 -6.28 0.27 17.13
N ILE A 140 -6.65 1.39 17.76
CA ILE A 140 -7.17 1.40 19.13
C ILE A 140 -8.48 0.62 19.23
N LEU A 141 -9.41 0.84 18.28
CA LEU A 141 -10.67 0.11 18.25
C LEU A 141 -10.45 -1.40 18.13
N PHE A 142 -9.59 -1.84 17.22
CA PHE A 142 -9.24 -3.25 17.03
C PHE A 142 -8.65 -3.88 18.31
N ILE A 143 -7.73 -3.17 19.00
CA ILE A 143 -7.14 -3.65 20.26
C ILE A 143 -8.22 -3.73 21.36
N ARG A 144 -9.12 -2.74 21.43
CA ARG A 144 -10.19 -2.70 22.43
C ARG A 144 -11.16 -3.87 22.24
N ASP A 145 -11.57 -4.14 21.01
CA ASP A 145 -12.50 -5.22 20.68
C ASP A 145 -11.88 -6.59 20.96
N ARG A 146 -10.60 -6.77 20.64
CA ARG A 146 -9.86 -8.00 20.96
C ARG A 146 -9.75 -8.23 22.47
N ARG A 147 -9.48 -7.18 23.26
CA ARG A 147 -9.43 -7.28 24.74
C ARG A 147 -10.79 -7.67 25.33
N ARG A 148 -11.88 -7.12 24.81
CA ARG A 148 -13.24 -7.45 25.24
C ARG A 148 -13.61 -8.91 24.94
N ALA A 149 -13.22 -9.42 23.77
CA ALA A 149 -13.47 -10.81 23.40
C ALA A 149 -12.75 -11.79 24.33
N LEU A 150 -11.51 -11.50 24.73
CA LEU A 150 -10.74 -12.35 25.66
C LEU A 150 -11.35 -12.36 27.07
N ALA A 151 -11.79 -11.20 27.58
CA ALA A 151 -12.43 -11.10 28.88
C ALA A 151 -13.75 -11.90 28.98
N GLN A 152 -14.49 -12.05 27.87
CA GLN A 152 -15.71 -12.85 27.84
C GLN A 152 -15.45 -14.36 27.88
N VAL A 153 -14.32 -14.81 27.33
CA VAL A 153 -13.93 -16.24 27.37
C VAL A 153 -13.52 -16.65 28.77
N GLU A 154 -12.80 -15.78 29.48
CA GLU A 154 -12.36 -16.01 30.86
C GLU A 154 -13.53 -16.07 31.87
N SER A 155 -14.63 -15.34 31.59
CA SER A 155 -15.84 -15.39 32.43
C SER A 155 -16.73 -16.64 32.23
N ARG A 156 -16.40 -17.49 31.24
CA ARG A 156 -17.19 -18.69 30.89
C ARG A 156 -16.52 -20.01 31.29
N THR A 157 -15.33 -19.95 31.88
CA THR A 157 -14.57 -21.08 32.45
C THR A 157 -14.59 -21.00 33.96
#